data_AF-A0A3P6Q6T4-F1
#
_entry.id   AF-A0A3P6Q6T4-F1
#
_cell.length_a   1.000
_cell.length_b   1.000
_cell.length_c   1.000
_cell.angle_alpha   90.00
_cell.angle_beta   90.00
_cell.angle_gamma   90.00
#
_symmetry.space_group_name_H-M   'P 1'
#
loop_
_entity.id
_entity.type
_entity.pdbx_description
1 polymer ?
#
loop_
_entity_poly.entity_id
_entity_poly.type
_entity_poly.pdbx_seq_one_letter_code
_entity_poly.pdbx_strand_id
1 'polypeptide(L)'
;MPNSTGCARTQGYYKLSHKQKRGVLRRPDIFLTDINEKDDEKARHTVQSTREARSMNRRLLATLGETSSDILKVNQLKYRKKLIKFARSRIHGWGLYAMEPIGPDEMVVEYIGQKIRPTVADEREKGYERRGMGSSYLFRIDSDNVSLFLCG
;
A
#
# COMPACT_ATOMS: atom_id res chain seq x y z
N MET A 1 -32.89 3.48 1.58
CA MET A 1 -34.02 3.45 0.63
C MET A 1 -34.58 2.03 0.62
N PRO A 2 -35.82 1.79 1.04
CA PRO A 2 -36.45 0.49 0.82
C PRO A 2 -36.52 0.20 -0.68
N ASN A 3 -36.30 -1.04 -1.08
CA ASN A 3 -36.37 -1.46 -2.48
C ASN A 3 -37.82 -1.29 -2.95
N SER A 4 -38.06 -0.58 -4.06
CA SER A 4 -39.42 -0.29 -4.55
C SER A 4 -40.27 -1.53 -4.80
N THR A 5 -39.64 -2.67 -5.12
CA THR A 5 -40.30 -3.97 -5.36
C THR A 5 -40.30 -4.88 -4.12
N GLY A 6 -39.90 -4.37 -2.95
CA GLY A 6 -39.82 -5.12 -1.70
C GLY A 6 -38.64 -6.10 -1.60
N CYS A 7 -38.15 -6.66 -2.70
CA CYS A 7 -37.08 -7.66 -2.72
C CYS A 7 -35.95 -7.30 -3.70
N ALA A 8 -34.69 -7.30 -3.21
CA ALA A 8 -33.52 -7.05 -4.06
C ALA A 8 -33.25 -8.19 -5.07
N ARG A 9 -33.82 -9.39 -4.83
CA ARG A 9 -33.67 -10.56 -5.72
C ARG A 9 -34.55 -10.49 -6.96
N THR A 10 -35.61 -9.68 -6.95
CA THR A 10 -36.56 -9.55 -8.08
C THR A 10 -36.25 -8.37 -9.00
N GLN A 11 -35.22 -7.57 -8.69
CA GLN A 11 -34.80 -6.44 -9.52
C GLN A 11 -33.63 -6.82 -10.44
N GLY A 12 -33.63 -6.28 -11.67
CA GLY A 12 -32.48 -6.37 -12.58
C GLY A 12 -31.27 -5.57 -12.08
N TYR A 13 -30.09 -5.81 -12.67
CA TYR A 13 -28.88 -5.09 -12.28
C TYR A 13 -28.93 -3.61 -12.74
N TYR A 14 -28.82 -2.68 -11.80
CA TYR A 14 -28.68 -1.25 -12.09
C TYR A 14 -27.48 -0.65 -11.36
N LYS A 15 -26.72 0.20 -12.07
CA LYS A 15 -25.59 0.92 -11.48
C LYS A 15 -26.11 2.11 -10.67
N LEU A 16 -26.03 2.00 -9.34
CA LEU A 16 -26.26 3.14 -8.45
C LEU A 16 -25.15 4.18 -8.61
N SER A 17 -25.53 5.46 -8.71
CA SER A 17 -24.56 6.57 -8.67
C SER A 17 -23.83 6.62 -7.34
N HIS A 18 -22.64 7.24 -7.30
CA HIS A 18 -21.89 7.40 -6.05
C HIS A 18 -22.73 8.07 -4.95
N LYS A 19 -23.54 9.08 -5.30
CA LYS A 19 -24.45 9.77 -4.37
C LYS A 19 -25.53 8.84 -3.81
N GLN A 20 -26.12 7.98 -4.64
CA GLN A 20 -27.14 7.01 -4.22
C GLN A 20 -26.53 5.85 -3.41
N LYS A 21 -25.33 5.37 -3.77
CA LYS A 21 -24.60 4.33 -3.01
C LYS A 21 -24.30 4.76 -1.58
N ARG A 22 -24.05 6.06 -1.32
CA ARG A 22 -23.84 6.59 0.03
C ARG A 22 -25.04 6.41 0.95
N GLY A 23 -26.27 6.46 0.42
CA GLY A 23 -27.51 6.32 1.21
C GLY A 23 -28.10 4.90 1.24
N VAL A 24 -27.61 3.98 0.40
CA VAL A 24 -28.12 2.60 0.29
C VAL A 24 -27.24 1.62 1.05
N LEU A 25 -25.92 1.79 1.02
CA LEU A 25 -25.13 1.19 2.07
C LEU A 25 -25.54 1.90 3.37
N ARG A 26 -26.24 1.19 4.26
CA ARG A 26 -25.87 1.28 5.69
C ARG A 26 -24.40 0.90 5.74
N ARG A 27 -23.53 1.84 5.40
CA ARG A 27 -22.18 1.82 5.89
C ARG A 27 -22.43 1.95 7.39
N PRO A 28 -22.06 0.97 8.21
CA PRO A 28 -21.87 1.34 9.59
C PRO A 28 -20.93 2.55 9.52
N ASP A 29 -21.26 3.62 10.25
CA ASP A 29 -20.38 4.78 10.40
C ASP A 29 -18.99 4.38 10.98
N ILE A 30 -18.78 3.08 11.25
CA ILE A 30 -17.54 2.29 11.40
C ILE A 30 -16.70 2.22 10.09
N PHE A 31 -16.68 3.26 9.27
CA PHE A 31 -15.57 3.49 8.33
C PHE A 31 -15.04 4.92 8.50
N LEU A 32 -15.09 5.41 9.73
CA LEU A 32 -13.96 6.17 10.23
C LEU A 32 -12.71 5.30 9.99
N THR A 33 -11.61 5.95 9.67
CA THR A 33 -10.26 5.35 9.64
C THR A 33 -9.83 4.95 11.05
N ASP A 34 -10.74 4.36 11.83
CA ASP A 34 -10.49 3.83 13.15
C ASP A 34 -9.66 2.61 12.92
N ILE A 35 -8.35 2.80 13.08
CA ILE A 35 -7.49 1.70 13.39
C ILE A 35 -8.09 1.08 14.65
N ASN A 36 -8.59 -0.15 14.53
CA ASN A 36 -9.17 -0.87 15.65
C ASN A 36 -8.12 -0.89 16.78
N GLU A 37 -8.48 -0.63 18.03
CA GLU A 37 -7.53 -0.63 19.15
C GLU A 37 -6.69 -1.92 19.19
N LYS A 38 -7.28 -3.05 18.78
CA LYS A 38 -6.58 -4.33 18.63
C LYS A 38 -5.54 -4.36 17.50
N ASP A 39 -5.79 -3.65 16.40
CA ASP A 39 -4.85 -3.51 15.29
C ASP A 39 -3.70 -2.56 15.67
N ASP A 40 -4.00 -1.51 16.44
CA ASP A 40 -3.01 -0.58 16.99
C ASP A 40 -2.09 -1.27 18.02
N GLU A 41 -2.64 -2.04 18.96
CA GLU A 41 -1.85 -2.78 19.94
C GLU A 41 -0.94 -3.82 19.27
N LYS A 42 -1.43 -4.51 18.23
CA LYS A 42 -0.61 -5.40 17.42
C LYS A 42 0.51 -4.65 16.70
N ALA A 43 0.20 -3.50 16.10
CA ALA A 43 1.19 -2.68 15.41
C ALA A 43 2.27 -2.21 16.39
N ARG A 44 1.91 -1.74 17.59
CA ARG A 44 2.84 -1.36 18.66
C ARG A 44 3.75 -2.52 19.08
N HIS A 45 3.19 -3.71 19.32
CA HIS A 45 3.96 -4.90 19.66
C HIS A 45 4.94 -5.29 18.53
N THR A 46 4.51 -5.20 17.27
CA THR A 46 5.38 -5.44 16.12
C THR A 46 6.47 -4.36 15.96
N VAL A 47 6.16 -3.09 16.21
CA VAL A 47 7.17 -2.02 16.21
C VAL A 47 8.22 -2.27 17.29
N GLN A 48 7.79 -2.66 18.50
CA GLN A 48 8.70 -2.99 19.60
C GLN A 48 9.60 -4.18 19.25
N SER A 49 9.05 -5.28 18.74
CA SER A 49 9.83 -6.47 18.36
C SER A 49 10.79 -6.19 17.21
N THR A 50 10.38 -5.40 16.20
CA THR A 50 11.27 -5.01 15.10
C THR A 50 12.40 -4.10 15.59
N ARG A 51 12.15 -3.21 16.56
CA ARG A 51 13.19 -2.37 17.18
C ARG A 51 14.21 -3.22 17.96
N GLU A 52 13.76 -4.21 18.71
CA GLU A 52 14.62 -5.14 19.43
C GLU A 52 15.45 -6.01 18.49
N ALA A 53 14.83 -6.57 17.44
CA ALA A 53 15.53 -7.34 16.41
C ALA A 53 16.60 -6.53 15.67
N ARG A 54 16.33 -5.25 15.36
CA ARG A 54 17.35 -4.33 14.81
C ARG A 54 18.51 -4.12 15.78
N SER A 55 18.21 -3.94 17.06
CA SER A 55 19.25 -3.75 18.08
C SER A 55 20.13 -4.99 18.24
N MET A 56 19.51 -6.17 18.25
CA MET A 56 20.20 -7.45 18.32
C MET A 56 21.07 -7.71 17.08
N ASN A 57 20.54 -7.47 15.87
CA ASN A 57 21.32 -7.60 14.63
C ASN A 57 22.50 -6.63 14.58
N ARG A 58 22.32 -5.37 15.03
CA ARG A 58 23.42 -4.41 15.13
C ARG A 58 24.51 -4.90 16.07
N ARG A 59 24.12 -5.47 17.22
CA ARG A 59 25.06 -6.04 18.19
C ARG A 59 25.79 -7.26 17.61
N LEU A 60 25.06 -8.16 16.96
CA LEU A 60 25.61 -9.35 16.30
C LEU A 60 26.66 -8.96 15.25
N LEU A 61 26.33 -8.00 14.37
CA LEU A 61 27.25 -7.46 13.37
C LEU A 61 28.49 -6.81 13.98
N ALA A 62 28.36 -6.12 15.12
CA ALA A 62 29.50 -5.51 15.80
C ALA A 62 30.47 -6.56 16.39
N THR A 63 29.98 -7.73 16.77
CA THR A 63 30.80 -8.85 17.28
C THR A 63 31.44 -9.72 16.20
N LEU A 64 30.83 -9.87 15.01
CA LEU A 64 31.34 -10.71 13.91
C LEU A 64 32.27 -9.96 12.94
N GLY A 65 33.14 -9.10 13.45
CA GLY A 65 34.06 -8.29 12.62
C GLY A 65 34.70 -9.07 11.45
N GLU A 66 34.61 -8.46 10.26
CA GLU A 66 35.36 -8.74 9.02
C GLU A 66 35.16 -10.08 8.29
N THR A 67 34.60 -11.14 8.89
CA THR A 67 34.60 -12.49 8.25
C THR A 67 33.40 -12.85 7.36
N SER A 68 32.45 -11.94 7.09
CA SER A 68 31.36 -12.21 6.12
C SER A 68 30.72 -10.92 5.60
N SER A 69 31.48 -10.20 4.78
CA SER A 69 31.17 -8.84 4.34
C SER A 69 30.03 -8.71 3.33
N ASP A 70 29.67 -9.76 2.58
CA ASP A 70 28.78 -9.59 1.41
C ASP A 70 27.39 -10.24 1.56
N ILE A 71 27.23 -11.30 2.36
CA ILE A 71 25.93 -11.96 2.57
C ILE A 71 25.05 -11.20 3.59
N LEU A 72 25.67 -10.54 4.58
CA LEU A 72 24.97 -9.83 5.66
C LEU A 72 24.65 -8.36 5.33
N LYS A 73 25.35 -7.74 4.37
CA LYS A 73 25.11 -6.34 3.96
C LYS A 73 23.80 -6.17 3.19
N VAL A 74 23.35 -7.19 2.46
CA VAL A 74 22.21 -7.10 1.53
C VAL A 74 20.88 -6.82 2.25
N ASN A 75 20.80 -6.99 3.57
CA ASN A 75 19.54 -6.90 4.30
C ASN A 75 19.33 -5.65 5.17
N GLN A 76 20.18 -4.61 5.09
CA GLN A 76 20.02 -3.41 5.94
C GLN A 76 18.72 -2.63 5.66
N LEU A 77 18.23 -2.61 4.42
CA LEU A 77 17.00 -1.89 4.04
C LEU A 77 15.71 -2.65 4.35
N LYS A 78 15.71 -4.00 4.43
CA LYS A 78 14.48 -4.72 4.80
C LYS A 78 14.00 -4.36 6.21
N TYR A 79 14.93 -3.96 7.08
CA TYR A 79 14.60 -3.52 8.42
C TYR A 79 14.14 -2.05 8.50
N ARG A 80 14.09 -1.26 7.43
CA ARG A 80 13.68 0.16 7.52
C ARG A 80 12.24 0.45 7.07
N LYS A 81 11.45 -0.58 6.75
CA LYS A 81 10.05 -0.39 6.34
C LYS A 81 9.18 -0.02 7.53
N LYS A 82 8.40 1.05 7.39
CA LYS A 82 7.36 1.45 8.33
C LYS A 82 6.15 0.53 8.23
N LEU A 83 5.43 0.35 9.34
CA LEU A 83 4.17 -0.37 9.36
C LEU A 83 3.07 0.47 8.69
N ILE A 84 2.57 -0.06 7.58
CA ILE A 84 1.56 0.56 6.73
C ILE A 84 0.44 -0.44 6.45
N LYS A 85 -0.80 0.05 6.35
CA LYS A 85 -2.01 -0.72 6.10
C LYS A 85 -2.69 -0.26 4.81
N PHE A 86 -3.06 -1.20 3.96
CA PHE A 86 -3.90 -0.95 2.79
C PHE A 86 -5.37 -1.01 3.19
N ALA A 87 -6.12 0.06 2.96
CA ALA A 87 -7.55 0.09 3.21
C ALA A 87 -8.25 1.01 2.19
N ARG A 88 -9.58 0.96 2.13
CA ARG A 88 -10.33 1.85 1.22
C ARG A 88 -10.07 3.31 1.58
N SER A 89 -9.77 4.12 0.57
CA SER A 89 -9.53 5.56 0.75
C SER A 89 -10.79 6.35 0.43
N ARG A 90 -10.93 7.51 1.09
CA ARG A 90 -11.99 8.48 0.80
C ARG A 90 -11.75 9.26 -0.49
N ILE A 91 -10.49 9.34 -0.94
CA ILE A 91 -10.09 10.07 -2.15
C ILE A 91 -10.36 9.20 -3.38
N HIS A 92 -9.78 8.00 -3.41
CA HIS A 92 -9.93 7.10 -4.55
C HIS A 92 -9.64 5.65 -4.16
N GLY A 93 -10.50 4.72 -4.57
CA GLY A 93 -10.25 3.28 -4.48
C GLY A 93 -9.65 2.81 -3.15
N TRP A 94 -8.36 2.46 -3.21
CA TRP A 94 -7.53 2.04 -2.08
C TRP A 94 -6.51 3.12 -1.73
N GLY A 95 -6.16 3.20 -0.44
CA GLY A 95 -5.09 4.06 0.07
C GLY A 95 -4.22 3.34 1.08
N LEU A 96 -3.15 4.03 1.47
CA LEU A 96 -2.14 3.57 2.40
C LEU A 96 -2.22 4.39 3.69
N TYR A 97 -2.32 3.71 4.84
CA TYR A 97 -2.43 4.32 6.16
C TYR A 97 -1.22 3.92 7.01
N ALA A 98 -0.61 4.88 7.71
CA ALA A 98 0.46 4.59 8.67
C ALA A 98 -0.14 4.01 9.95
N MET A 99 0.46 2.93 10.45
CA MET A 99 0.07 2.27 11.71
C MET A 99 1.00 2.64 12.87
N GLU A 100 2.01 3.46 12.60
CA GLU A 100 2.96 3.97 13.57
C GLU A 100 3.22 5.46 13.27
N PRO A 101 3.60 6.26 14.28
CA PRO A 101 4.02 7.64 14.05
C PRO A 101 5.30 7.67 13.19
N ILE A 102 5.28 8.51 12.16
CA ILE A 102 6.40 8.73 11.24
C ILE A 102 6.94 10.13 11.50
N GLY A 103 8.24 10.22 11.76
CA GLY A 103 8.90 11.52 11.96
C GLY A 103 9.10 12.30 10.66
N PRO A 104 9.39 13.61 10.73
CA PRO A 104 9.86 14.35 9.56
C PRO A 104 11.16 13.73 9.03
N ASP A 105 11.35 13.82 7.70
CA ASP A 105 12.52 13.29 6.98
C ASP A 105 12.78 11.78 7.12
N GLU A 106 11.78 11.02 7.60
CA GLU A 106 11.91 9.57 7.78
C GLU A 106 11.42 8.78 6.54
N MET A 107 12.23 7.82 6.11
CA MET A 107 11.88 6.89 5.03
C MET A 107 10.68 6.03 5.45
N VAL A 108 9.62 6.02 4.63
CA VAL A 108 8.40 5.23 4.88
C VAL A 108 8.47 3.86 4.22
N VAL A 109 8.51 3.87 2.88
CA VAL A 109 8.48 2.67 2.06
C VAL A 109 9.11 2.97 0.70
N GLU A 110 9.78 1.96 0.15
CA GLU A 110 10.30 2.01 -1.22
C GLU A 110 9.18 1.73 -2.21
N TYR A 111 9.13 2.52 -3.28
CA TYR A 111 8.26 2.24 -4.41
C TYR A 111 8.84 1.10 -5.24
N ILE A 112 8.27 -0.09 -5.10
CA ILE A 112 8.71 -1.28 -5.83
C ILE A 112 7.97 -1.31 -7.17
N GLY A 113 8.71 -1.42 -8.27
CA GLY A 113 8.16 -1.56 -9.61
C GLY A 113 9.20 -2.10 -10.60
N GLN A 114 8.78 -2.37 -11.83
CA GLN A 114 9.71 -2.78 -12.87
C GLN A 114 10.40 -1.55 -13.46
N LYS A 115 11.74 -1.52 -13.41
CA LYS A 115 12.55 -0.51 -14.10
C LYS A 115 12.50 -0.75 -15.60
N ILE A 116 11.98 0.22 -16.36
CA ILE A 116 11.82 0.18 -17.82
C ILE A 116 12.26 1.50 -18.45
N ARG A 117 12.60 1.46 -19.74
CA ARG A 117 12.87 2.66 -20.53
C ARG A 117 11.57 3.43 -20.78
N PRO A 118 11.60 4.77 -20.89
CA PRO A 118 10.42 5.60 -21.18
C PRO A 118 9.63 5.12 -22.40
N THR A 119 10.32 4.81 -23.51
CA THR A 119 9.66 4.35 -24.76
C THR A 119 8.84 3.08 -24.55
N VAL A 120 9.33 2.14 -23.73
CA VAL A 120 8.62 0.90 -23.39
C VAL A 120 7.46 1.17 -22.44
N ALA A 121 7.59 2.16 -21.56
CA ALA A 121 6.51 2.57 -20.66
C ALA A 121 5.31 3.10 -21.46
N ASP A 122 5.56 3.95 -22.46
CA ASP A 122 4.53 4.53 -23.32
C ASP A 122 3.76 3.48 -24.13
N GLU A 123 4.46 2.48 -24.67
CA GLU A 123 3.82 1.36 -25.39
C GLU A 123 2.93 0.53 -24.46
N ARG A 124 3.39 0.27 -23.24
CA ARG A 124 2.65 -0.50 -22.25
C ARG A 124 1.43 0.25 -21.76
N GLU A 125 1.55 1.56 -21.52
CA GLU A 125 0.43 2.42 -21.15
C GLU A 125 -0.70 2.36 -22.18
N LYS A 126 -0.38 2.55 -23.46
CA LYS A 126 -1.35 2.39 -24.56
C LYS A 126 -1.98 1.00 -24.60
N GLY A 127 -1.23 -0.02 -24.20
CA GLY A 127 -1.73 -1.40 -24.06
C GLY A 127 -2.66 -1.60 -22.85
N TYR A 128 -2.44 -0.92 -21.73
CA TYR A 128 -3.35 -0.94 -20.58
C TYR A 128 -4.62 -0.15 -20.89
N GLU A 129 -4.51 1.00 -21.55
CA GLU A 129 -5.64 1.84 -21.94
C GLU A 129 -6.59 1.10 -22.91
N ARG A 130 -6.05 0.44 -23.95
CA ARG A 130 -6.85 -0.41 -24.85
C ARG A 130 -7.56 -1.56 -24.15
N ARG A 131 -7.01 -2.06 -23.04
CA ARG A 131 -7.64 -3.10 -22.22
C ARG A 131 -8.64 -2.55 -21.20
N GLY A 132 -8.81 -1.23 -21.13
CA GLY A 132 -9.68 -0.57 -20.16
C GLY A 132 -9.12 -0.58 -18.72
N MET A 133 -7.82 -0.81 -18.55
CA MET A 133 -7.14 -0.70 -17.26
C MET A 133 -6.84 0.77 -16.99
N GLY A 134 -7.78 1.48 -16.38
CA GLY A 134 -7.70 2.93 -16.11
C GLY A 134 -6.84 3.34 -14.91
N SER A 135 -5.94 2.48 -14.42
CA SER A 135 -5.08 2.75 -13.26
C SER A 135 -3.65 2.27 -13.54
N SER A 136 -2.92 3.02 -14.35
CA SER A 136 -1.48 2.89 -14.55
C SER A 136 -0.72 3.68 -13.48
N TYR A 137 0.34 3.09 -12.92
CA TYR A 137 1.18 3.73 -11.91
C TYR A 137 2.62 3.78 -12.42
N LEU A 138 3.06 4.99 -12.81
CA LEU A 138 4.39 5.26 -13.34
C LEU A 138 5.11 6.25 -12.43
N PHE A 139 6.36 5.97 -12.12
CA PHE A 139 7.24 6.86 -11.36
C PHE A 139 8.51 7.13 -12.16
N ARG A 140 8.84 8.40 -12.41
CA ARG A 140 10.06 8.76 -13.13
C ARG A 140 11.24 8.73 -12.15
N ILE A 141 12.25 7.92 -12.48
CA ILE A 141 13.49 7.83 -11.70
C ILE A 141 14.49 8.85 -12.25
N ASP A 142 14.82 8.71 -13.55
CA ASP A 142 15.76 9.57 -14.27
C ASP A 142 15.19 9.94 -15.65
N SER A 143 15.95 10.68 -16.46
CA SER A 143 15.61 10.94 -17.86
C SER A 143 15.40 9.66 -18.67
N ASP A 144 16.17 8.63 -18.36
CA ASP A 144 16.24 7.41 -19.16
C ASP A 144 15.55 6.22 -18.52
N ASN A 145 15.01 6.39 -17.31
CA ASN A 145 14.47 5.29 -16.50
C ASN A 145 13.15 5.66 -15.82
N VAL A 146 12.15 4.79 -16.00
CA VAL A 146 10.83 4.88 -15.36
C VAL A 146 10.57 3.57 -14.61
N SER A 147 9.99 3.67 -13.42
CA SER A 147 9.44 2.52 -12.71
C SER A 147 7.96 2.39 -13.06
N LEU A 148 7.54 1.21 -13.50
CA LEU A 148 6.15 0.88 -13.78
C LEU A 148 5.66 -0.18 -12.81
N PHE A 149 4.56 0.10 -12.12
CA PHE A 149 3.87 -0.90 -11.31
C PHE A 149 2.62 -1.40 -12.03
N LEU A 150 2.53 -2.72 -12.16
CA LEU A 150 1.36 -3.36 -12.74
C LEU A 150 0.33 -3.64 -11.66
N CYS A 151 -0.80 -2.93 -11.75
CA CYS A 151 -1.97 -3.32 -10.98
C CYS A 151 -2.55 -4.59 -11.62
N GLY A 152 -2.26 -5.74 -11.01
CA GLY A 152 -2.98 -7.00 -11.24
C GLY A 152 -4.22 -7.10 -10.38
#